data_AF-A0A2G7H1N5-F1
#
_entry.id   AF-A0A2G7H1N5-F1
#
_cell.length_a   1.000
_cell.length_b   1.000
_cell.length_c   1.000
_cell.angle_alpha   90.00
_cell.angle_beta   90.00
_cell.angle_gamma   90.00
#
_symmetry.space_group_name_H-M   'P 1'
#
loop_
_entity.id
_entity.type
_entity.pdbx_description
1 polymer ?
#
loop_
_entity_poly.entity_id
_entity_poly.type
_entity_poly.pdbx_seq_one_letter_code
_entity_poly.pdbx_strand_id
1 'polypeptide(L)'
;MIKVMTSKDGPVCAVYRWPIGQAVVDALRVMYPAQRVWLAPSTAAEVEKLGLEVLTTVQDTEQADAYRVAIQGERVERALHRRTLRGLVRRGAVFHDGTATGEATSMEEAEQLAREAYDAAIPKLNLNLRHLLGLPPL
;
A
#
# COMPACT_ATOMS: atom_id res chain seq x y z
N MET A 1 16.91 8.78 13.33
CA MET A 1 16.23 8.43 12.07
C MET A 1 16.14 9.67 11.21
N ILE A 2 15.86 9.49 9.93
CA ILE A 2 15.70 10.59 8.98
C ILE A 2 14.35 10.41 8.31
N LYS A 3 13.49 11.42 8.34
CA LYS A 3 12.26 11.43 7.56
C LYS A 3 12.49 12.17 6.25
N VAL A 4 11.83 11.74 5.20
CA VAL A 4 11.83 12.43 3.92
C VAL A 4 10.55 13.25 3.80
N MET A 5 10.74 14.53 3.50
CA MET A 5 9.68 15.52 3.45
C MET A 5 9.45 15.96 2.01
N THR A 6 8.20 16.20 1.65
CA THR A 6 7.80 16.92 0.44
C THR A 6 7.07 18.21 0.82
N SER A 7 7.11 19.21 -0.06
CA SER A 7 6.48 20.50 0.21
C SER A 7 4.95 20.48 0.22
N LYS A 8 4.31 19.54 -0.50
CA LYS A 8 2.83 19.46 -0.55
C LYS A 8 2.27 18.38 0.35
N ASP A 9 2.88 17.20 0.34
CA ASP A 9 2.32 16.02 1.03
C ASP A 9 2.89 15.86 2.45
N GLY A 10 3.92 16.62 2.81
CA GLY A 10 4.56 16.55 4.13
C GLY A 10 5.49 15.34 4.24
N PRO A 11 5.55 14.65 5.40
CA PRO A 11 6.42 13.49 5.59
C PRO A 11 5.90 12.28 4.79
N VAL A 12 6.75 11.68 3.96
CA VAL A 12 6.37 10.58 3.06
C VAL A 12 6.82 9.22 3.58
N CYS A 13 8.05 9.14 4.07
CA CYS A 13 8.63 7.92 4.62
C CYS A 13 9.79 8.26 5.58
N ALA A 14 10.33 7.24 6.23
CA ALA A 14 11.53 7.36 7.04
C ALA A 14 12.61 6.37 6.61
N VAL A 15 13.85 6.65 7.00
CA VAL A 15 15.02 5.80 6.76
C VAL A 15 15.95 5.83 7.97
N TYR A 16 16.74 4.77 8.12
CA TYR A 16 17.82 4.73 9.13
C TYR A 16 19.15 5.29 8.62
N ARG A 17 19.38 5.26 7.31
CA ARG A 17 20.69 5.54 6.71
C ARG A 17 20.61 6.69 5.72
N TRP A 18 21.56 7.62 5.81
CA TRP A 18 21.65 8.78 4.92
C TRP A 18 21.67 8.41 3.42
N PRO A 19 22.45 7.40 2.96
CA PRO A 19 22.47 7.04 1.54
C PRO A 19 21.10 6.61 0.99
N ILE A 20 20.30 5.90 1.79
CA ILE A 20 18.93 5.51 1.40
C ILE A 20 18.05 6.76 1.32
N GLY A 21 18.15 7.66 2.30
CA GLY A 21 17.43 8.93 2.28
C GLY A 21 17.74 9.76 1.03
N GLN A 22 19.01 9.82 0.61
CA GLN A 22 19.39 10.52 -0.61
C GLN A 22 18.76 9.87 -1.86
N ALA A 23 18.81 8.53 -1.97
CA ALA A 23 18.17 7.80 -3.07
C ALA A 23 16.65 8.06 -3.12
N VAL A 24 15.97 8.09 -1.96
CA VAL A 24 14.56 8.48 -1.86
C VAL A 24 14.34 9.90 -2.39
N VAL A 25 15.14 10.87 -1.93
CA VAL A 25 15.01 12.27 -2.38
C VAL A 25 15.16 12.38 -3.88
N ASP A 26 16.15 11.71 -4.46
CA ASP A 26 16.41 11.74 -5.89
C ASP A 26 15.25 11.11 -6.69
N ALA A 27 14.74 9.97 -6.25
CA ALA A 27 13.58 9.31 -6.86
C ALA A 27 12.31 10.18 -6.76
N LEU A 28 12.03 10.76 -5.59
CA LEU A 28 10.86 11.61 -5.37
C LEU A 28 10.93 12.92 -6.17
N ARG A 29 12.12 13.50 -6.38
CA ARG A 29 12.28 14.70 -7.22
C ARG A 29 11.95 14.44 -8.69
N VAL A 30 12.27 13.25 -9.19
CA VAL A 30 11.88 12.84 -10.55
C VAL A 30 10.37 12.67 -10.66
N MET A 31 9.73 12.05 -9.66
CA MET A 31 8.27 11.85 -9.67
C MET A 31 7.48 13.15 -9.42
N TYR A 32 8.03 14.07 -8.63
CA TYR A 32 7.38 15.31 -8.23
C TYR A 32 8.24 16.54 -8.54
N PRO A 33 8.47 16.87 -9.83
CA PRO A 33 9.42 17.92 -10.23
C PRO A 33 9.03 19.32 -9.74
N ALA A 34 7.74 19.55 -9.45
CA ALA A 34 7.24 20.81 -8.91
C ALA A 34 7.27 20.89 -7.37
N GLN A 35 7.78 19.87 -6.67
CA GLN A 35 7.83 19.82 -5.22
C GLN A 35 9.26 19.93 -4.70
N ARG A 36 9.43 20.62 -3.57
CA ARG A 36 10.70 20.54 -2.82
C ARG A 36 10.71 19.23 -2.06
N VAL A 37 11.81 18.50 -2.14
CA VAL A 37 12.03 17.26 -1.39
C VAL A 37 13.34 17.37 -0.61
N TRP A 38 13.29 17.10 0.69
CA TRP A 38 14.43 17.22 1.60
C TRP A 38 14.41 16.19 2.73
N LEU A 39 15.58 15.99 3.34
CA LEU A 39 15.75 15.16 4.52
C LEU A 39 15.59 16.01 5.78
N ALA A 40 14.89 15.48 6.78
CA ALA A 40 14.77 16.09 8.10
C ALA A 40 15.11 15.06 9.20
N PRO A 41 15.83 15.47 10.25
CA PRO A 41 16.05 14.59 11.41
C PRO A 41 14.71 14.25 12.08
N SER A 42 14.59 13.03 12.60
CA SER A 42 13.40 12.56 13.29
C SER A 42 13.73 11.44 14.28
N THR A 43 12.83 11.20 15.23
CA THR A 43 12.91 10.13 16.24
C THR A 43 12.03 8.94 15.83
N ALA A 44 12.29 7.76 16.42
CA ALA A 44 11.45 6.58 16.19
C ALA A 44 10.00 6.82 16.61
N ALA A 45 9.78 7.44 17.78
CA ALA A 45 8.46 7.77 18.28
C ALA A 45 7.68 8.72 17.37
N GLU A 46 8.35 9.68 16.73
CA GLU A 46 7.70 10.59 15.78
C GLU A 46 7.27 9.87 14.49
N VAL A 47 8.12 9.01 13.95
CA VAL A 47 7.83 8.23 12.74
C VAL A 47 6.67 7.25 12.98
N GLU A 48 6.65 6.59 14.13
CA GLU A 48 5.55 5.71 14.53
C GLU A 48 4.24 6.51 14.69
N LYS A 49 4.29 7.65 15.39
CA LYS A 49 3.13 8.55 15.54
C LYS A 49 2.56 9.01 14.21
N LEU A 50 3.42 9.25 13.21
CA LEU A 50 3.03 9.66 11.87
C LEU A 50 2.65 8.49 10.96
N GLY A 51 2.81 7.24 11.41
CA GLY A 51 2.54 6.04 10.61
C GLY A 51 3.40 5.94 9.34
N LEU A 52 4.64 6.45 9.39
CA LEU A 52 5.52 6.48 8.23
C LEU A 52 6.20 5.13 8.04
N GLU A 53 6.16 4.64 6.80
CA GLU A 53 6.89 3.44 6.41
C GLU A 53 8.41 3.68 6.46
N VAL A 54 9.15 2.69 6.95
CA VAL A 54 10.60 2.79 7.10
C VAL A 54 11.29 2.01 6.00
N LEU A 55 11.88 2.72 5.04
CA LEU A 55 12.61 2.10 3.94
C LEU A 55 14.01 1.68 4.41
N THR A 56 14.35 0.42 4.18
CA THR A 56 15.56 -0.21 4.77
C THR A 56 16.59 -0.60 3.73
N THR A 57 16.19 -0.70 2.46
CA THR A 57 17.05 -1.10 1.34
C THR A 57 17.03 -0.05 0.23
N VAL A 58 18.00 -0.15 -0.70
CA VAL A 58 18.02 0.72 -1.90
C VAL A 58 16.89 0.33 -2.86
N GLN A 59 16.55 -0.96 -2.94
CA GLN A 59 15.46 -1.48 -3.77
C GLN A 59 14.12 -0.86 -3.38
N ASP A 60 13.91 -0.56 -2.10
CA ASP A 60 12.69 0.13 -1.62
C ASP A 60 12.53 1.53 -2.23
N THR A 61 13.63 2.14 -2.69
CA THR A 61 13.67 3.50 -3.25
C THR A 61 13.46 3.54 -4.77
N GLU A 62 13.39 2.38 -5.42
CA GLU A 62 13.11 2.28 -6.84
C GLU A 62 11.70 2.79 -7.15
N GLN A 63 11.54 3.47 -8.28
CA GLN A 63 10.21 3.85 -8.75
C GLN A 63 9.43 2.60 -9.14
N ALA A 64 8.19 2.52 -8.68
CA ALA A 64 7.30 1.40 -8.94
C ALA A 64 5.89 1.91 -9.26
N ASP A 65 5.22 1.15 -10.12
CA ASP A 65 3.79 1.24 -10.33
C ASP A 65 3.07 0.49 -9.20
N ALA A 66 2.22 1.16 -8.45
CA ALA A 66 1.30 0.54 -7.50
C ALA A 66 0.00 0.21 -8.23
N TYR A 67 -0.26 -1.07 -8.45
CA TYR A 67 -1.50 -1.56 -9.04
C TYR A 67 -2.53 -1.84 -7.95
N ARG A 68 -3.80 -1.59 -8.28
CA ARG A 68 -4.93 -1.96 -7.43
C ARG A 68 -5.93 -2.76 -8.25
N VAL A 69 -6.35 -3.88 -7.68
CA VAL A 69 -7.39 -4.74 -8.25
C VAL A 69 -8.53 -4.89 -7.25
N ALA A 70 -9.75 -4.65 -7.69
CA ALA A 70 -10.96 -4.82 -6.89
C ALA A 70 -11.83 -5.94 -7.48
N ILE A 71 -12.28 -6.86 -6.64
CA ILE A 71 -13.14 -7.99 -6.99
C ILE A 71 -14.44 -7.88 -6.20
N GLN A 72 -15.57 -7.87 -6.90
CA GLN A 72 -16.91 -7.85 -6.33
C GLN A 72 -17.81 -8.82 -7.11
N GLY A 73 -18.03 -10.01 -6.57
CA GLY A 73 -18.74 -11.07 -7.31
C GLY A 73 -17.96 -11.45 -8.55
N GLU A 74 -18.60 -11.38 -9.71
CA GLU A 74 -17.98 -11.65 -11.01
C GLU A 74 -17.25 -10.43 -11.60
N ARG A 75 -17.43 -9.24 -11.03
CA ARG A 75 -16.79 -8.01 -11.53
C ARG A 75 -15.36 -7.91 -11.02
N VAL A 76 -14.42 -7.71 -11.94
CA VAL A 76 -13.00 -7.46 -11.64
C VAL A 76 -12.58 -6.13 -12.26
N GLU A 77 -12.20 -5.18 -11.43
CA GLU A 77 -11.65 -3.88 -11.84
C GLU A 77 -10.15 -3.86 -11.62
N ARG A 78 -9.40 -3.48 -12.66
CA ARG A 78 -7.94 -3.43 -12.64
C ARG A 78 -7.49 -2.03 -13.01
N ALA A 79 -6.63 -1.44 -12.18
CA ALA A 79 -6.12 -0.10 -12.45
C ALA A 79 -4.68 0.08 -11.97
N LEU A 80 -3.93 0.89 -12.72
CA LEU A 80 -2.75 1.56 -12.16
C LEU A 80 -3.24 2.62 -11.18
N HIS A 81 -2.95 2.46 -9.89
CA HIS A 81 -3.46 3.35 -8.85
C HIS A 81 -2.56 4.58 -8.66
N ARG A 82 -1.24 4.37 -8.54
CA ARG A 82 -0.27 5.48 -8.44
C ARG A 82 1.14 5.02 -8.83
N ARG A 83 1.99 5.98 -9.19
CA ARG A 83 3.45 5.80 -9.22
C ARG A 83 4.03 6.24 -7.89
N THR A 84 4.88 5.42 -7.30
CA THR A 84 5.47 5.69 -5.99
C THR A 84 6.80 4.94 -5.84
N LEU A 85 7.36 4.91 -4.63
CA LEU A 85 8.54 4.11 -4.33
C LEU A 85 8.12 2.67 -4.01
N ARG A 86 8.92 1.69 -4.41
CA ARG A 86 8.64 0.26 -4.23
C ARG A 86 8.27 -0.09 -2.79
N GLY A 87 9.04 0.40 -1.82
CA GLY A 87 8.80 0.13 -0.41
C GLY A 87 7.57 0.82 0.17
N LEU A 88 6.93 1.74 -0.57
CA LEU A 88 5.68 2.40 -0.19
C LEU A 88 4.45 1.78 -0.86
N VAL A 89 4.63 0.74 -1.67
CA VAL A 89 3.52 -0.02 -2.22
C VAL A 89 3.02 -0.97 -1.12
N ARG A 90 1.77 -0.78 -0.69
CA ARG A 90 1.18 -1.64 0.33
C ARG A 90 0.85 -2.98 -0.28
N ARG A 91 1.75 -3.95 -0.12
CA ARG A 91 1.52 -5.32 -0.56
C ARG A 91 0.51 -6.01 0.35
N GLY A 92 -0.69 -6.25 -0.14
CA GLY A 92 -1.72 -6.98 0.60
C GLY A 92 -3.11 -6.76 0.04
N ALA A 93 -4.10 -7.35 0.71
CA ALA A 93 -5.50 -7.19 0.35
C ALA A 93 -6.38 -6.90 1.57
N VAL A 94 -7.48 -6.20 1.31
CA VAL A 94 -8.52 -5.89 2.28
C VAL A 94 -9.87 -6.32 1.72
N PHE A 95 -10.73 -6.89 2.57
CA PHE A 95 -12.11 -7.21 2.22
C PHE A 95 -13.06 -6.29 2.99
N HIS A 96 -13.93 -5.58 2.28
CA HIS A 96 -14.91 -4.69 2.89
C HIS A 96 -16.15 -4.61 2.00
N ASP A 97 -17.35 -4.66 2.61
CA ASP A 97 -18.64 -4.51 1.93
C ASP A 97 -18.81 -5.33 0.65
N GLY A 98 -18.41 -6.61 0.71
CA GLY A 98 -18.54 -7.52 -0.43
C GLY A 98 -17.48 -7.35 -1.52
N THR A 99 -16.51 -6.45 -1.32
CA THR A 99 -15.45 -6.15 -2.28
C THR A 99 -14.08 -6.50 -1.68
N ALA A 100 -13.31 -7.33 -2.37
CA ALA A 100 -11.89 -7.54 -2.06
C ALA A 100 -11.03 -6.59 -2.88
N THR A 101 -10.13 -5.87 -2.24
CA THR A 101 -9.18 -4.97 -2.91
C THR A 101 -7.75 -5.40 -2.60
N GLY A 102 -6.98 -5.76 -3.63
CA GLY A 102 -5.55 -6.05 -3.54
C GLY A 102 -4.71 -4.91 -4.09
N GLU A 103 -3.55 -4.66 -3.47
CA GLU A 103 -2.54 -3.70 -3.93
C GLU A 103 -1.16 -4.37 -3.96
N ALA A 104 -0.41 -4.17 -5.06
CA ALA A 104 0.92 -4.76 -5.27
C ALA A 104 1.71 -4.01 -6.35
N THR A 105 2.96 -4.41 -6.58
CA THR A 105 3.83 -3.83 -7.63
C THR A 105 3.61 -4.43 -9.02
N SER A 106 2.78 -5.47 -9.14
CA SER A 106 2.30 -5.99 -10.43
C SER A 106 0.79 -6.20 -10.40
N MET A 107 0.17 -6.14 -11.57
CA MET A 107 -1.27 -6.33 -11.70
C MET A 107 -1.69 -7.77 -11.36
N GLU A 108 -0.88 -8.75 -11.76
CA GLU A 108 -1.11 -10.18 -11.49
C GLU A 108 -1.08 -10.47 -9.99
N GLU A 109 -0.08 -9.94 -9.29
CA GLU A 109 0.03 -10.12 -7.84
C GLU A 109 -1.10 -9.41 -7.09
N ALA A 110 -1.48 -8.19 -7.51
CA ALA A 110 -2.60 -7.47 -6.91
C ALA A 110 -3.92 -8.24 -7.08
N GLU A 111 -4.15 -8.85 -8.25
CA GLU A 111 -5.32 -9.69 -8.49
C GLU A 111 -5.29 -10.97 -7.65
N GLN A 112 -4.14 -11.64 -7.56
CA GLN A 112 -3.98 -12.84 -6.73
C GLN A 112 -4.33 -12.53 -5.27
N LEU A 113 -3.77 -11.46 -4.71
CA LEU A 113 -4.06 -11.04 -3.33
C LEU A 113 -5.54 -10.70 -3.12
N ALA A 114 -6.16 -9.98 -4.08
CA ALA A 114 -7.59 -9.68 -4.03
C ALA A 114 -8.44 -10.95 -4.06
N ARG A 115 -8.08 -11.92 -4.91
CA ARG A 115 -8.78 -13.20 -5.06
C ARG A 115 -8.70 -14.04 -3.79
N GLU A 116 -7.50 -14.19 -3.23
CA GLU A 116 -7.28 -14.90 -1.96
C GLU A 116 -8.11 -14.29 -0.82
N ALA A 117 -8.15 -12.96 -0.72
CA ALA A 117 -8.97 -12.26 0.26
C ALA A 117 -10.48 -12.44 0.03
N TYR A 118 -10.92 -12.42 -1.23
CA TYR A 118 -12.31 -12.65 -1.60
C TYR A 118 -12.77 -14.06 -1.23
N ASP A 119 -12.01 -15.07 -1.65
CA ASP A 119 -12.33 -16.48 -1.43
C ASP A 119 -12.31 -16.85 0.06
N ALA A 120 -11.43 -16.23 0.86
CA ALA A 120 -11.41 -16.39 2.30
C ALA A 120 -12.62 -15.74 3.03
N ALA A 121 -13.25 -14.73 2.41
CA ALA A 121 -14.35 -13.97 3.00
C ALA A 121 -15.74 -14.52 2.64
N ILE A 122 -15.93 -15.08 1.44
CA ILE A 122 -17.23 -15.60 0.97
C ILE A 122 -17.84 -16.64 1.93
N PRO A 123 -17.11 -17.67 2.42
CA PRO A 123 -17.70 -18.66 3.32
C PRO A 123 -18.23 -18.03 4.61
N LYS A 124 -17.54 -17.01 5.14
CA LYS A 124 -17.93 -16.30 6.36
C LYS A 124 -19.19 -15.44 6.15
N LEU A 125 -19.30 -14.79 5.00
CA LEU A 125 -20.52 -14.06 4.62
C LEU A 125 -21.72 -15.00 4.51
N ASN A 126 -21.55 -16.15 3.85
CA ASN A 126 -22.62 -17.14 3.69
C ASN A 126 -23.06 -17.75 5.03
N LEU A 127 -22.14 -18.00 5.95
CA LEU A 127 -22.46 -18.44 7.32
C LEU A 127 -23.25 -17.38 8.09
N ASN A 128 -22.83 -16.12 8.03
CA ASN A 128 -23.54 -15.01 8.68
C ASN A 128 -24.94 -14.80 8.11
N LEU A 129 -25.09 -14.90 6.79
CA LEU A 129 -26.39 -14.79 6.10
C LEU A 129 -27.33 -15.94 6.47
N ARG A 130 -26.82 -17.17 6.51
CA ARG A 130 -27.61 -18.33 6.97
C ARG A 130 -28.09 -18.18 8.41
N HIS A 131 -27.21 -17.74 9.30
CA HIS A 131 -27.56 -17.51 10.70
C HIS A 131 -28.64 -16.43 10.83
N LEU A 132 -28.51 -15.32 10.08
CA LEU A 132 -29.53 -14.26 10.01
C LEU A 132 -30.88 -14.76 9.44
N LEU A 133 -30.84 -15.71 8.51
CA LEU A 133 -32.03 -16.31 7.88
C LEU A 133 -32.58 -17.54 8.63
N GLY A 134 -31.98 -17.92 9.78
CA GLY A 134 -32.41 -19.09 10.55
C GLY A 134 -32.21 -20.44 9.84
N LEU A 135 -31.31 -20.50 8.86
CA LEU A 135 -31.04 -21.71 8.10
C LEU A 135 -29.98 -22.57 8.80
N PRO A 136 -30.09 -23.92 8.78
CA PRO A 136 -29.09 -24.79 9.37
C PRO A 136 -27.71 -24.66 8.67
N PRO A 137 -26.60 -24.93 9.39
CA PRO A 137 -25.26 -24.99 8.79
C PRO A 137 -25.17 -26.12 7.75
N LEU A 138 -24.28 -25.94 6.76
CA LEU A 138 -23.95 -26.98 5.77
C LEU A 138 -23.10 -28.09 6.38
#